data_AF-A0A380KF67-F1
#
_entry.id   AF-A0A380KF67-F1
#
_cell.length_a   1.000
_cell.length_b   1.000
_cell.length_c   1.000
_cell.angle_alpha   90.00
_cell.angle_beta   90.00
_cell.angle_gamma   90.00
#
_symmetry.space_group_name_H-M   'P 1'
#
loop_
_entity.id
_entity.type
_entity.pdbx_description
1 polymer ?
#
loop_
_entity_poly.entity_id
_entity_poly.type
_entity_poly.pdbx_seq_one_letter_code
_entity_poly.pdbx_strand_id
1 'polypeptide(L)'
;MIDMVSFYNKRLLLKVLKKSNPRTFVTIYHSPEAKEVILVKSTRRKDVAFSFELNMIANATLEDMVSEGDFIIYAGEIVHPMYDYLLECIKVAKHIQKWEVAQ
;
A
#
# COMPACT_ATOMS: atom_id res chain seq x y z
N MET A 1 22.01 -8.42 -6.36
CA MET A 1 21.61 -7.58 -7.51
C MET A 1 20.39 -6.78 -7.05
N ILE A 2 20.45 -5.44 -7.08
CA ILE A 2 19.31 -4.61 -6.65
C ILE A 2 18.30 -4.60 -7.79
N ASP A 3 17.08 -5.03 -7.53
CA ASP A 3 15.96 -4.89 -8.46
C ASP A 3 15.58 -3.40 -8.57
N MET A 4 16.04 -2.75 -9.65
CA MET A 4 15.81 -1.32 -9.88
C MET A 4 14.34 -0.97 -10.05
N VAL A 5 13.52 -1.90 -10.57
CA VAL A 5 12.08 -1.69 -10.76
C VAL A 5 11.39 -1.66 -9.41
N SER A 6 11.65 -2.65 -8.56
CA SER A 6 11.14 -2.70 -7.19
C SER A 6 11.56 -1.46 -6.39
N PHE A 7 12.84 -1.03 -6.50
CA PHE A 7 13.33 0.17 -5.83
C PHE A 7 12.56 1.44 -6.25
N TYR A 8 12.32 1.60 -7.56
CA TYR A 8 11.55 2.73 -8.08
C TYR A 8 10.10 2.71 -7.59
N ASN A 9 9.44 1.55 -7.65
CA ASN A 9 8.06 1.37 -7.19
C ASN A 9 7.92 1.67 -5.70
N LYS A 10 8.86 1.21 -4.88
CA LYS A 10 8.92 1.53 -3.44
C LYS A 10 9.02 3.02 -3.17
N ARG A 11 9.92 3.71 -3.87
CA ARG A 11 10.05 5.17 -3.73
C ARG A 11 8.77 5.89 -4.15
N LEU A 12 8.09 5.40 -5.19
CA LEU A 12 6.82 5.96 -5.63
C LEU A 12 5.70 5.73 -4.62
N LEU A 13 5.56 4.51 -4.09
CA LEU A 13 4.58 4.18 -3.06
C LEU A 13 4.76 5.04 -1.81
N LEU A 14 5.99 5.17 -1.30
CA LEU A 14 6.28 6.02 -0.15
C LEU A 14 5.95 7.51 -0.42
N LYS A 15 6.13 7.99 -1.66
CA LYS A 15 5.70 9.35 -2.05
C LYS A 15 4.18 9.49 -2.07
N VAL A 16 3.45 8.43 -2.42
CA VAL A 16 1.98 8.44 -2.37
C VAL A 16 1.52 8.54 -0.93
N LEU A 17 2.06 7.70 -0.05
CA LEU A 17 1.64 7.63 1.35
C LEU A 17 2.02 8.88 2.16
N LYS A 18 3.07 9.61 1.78
CA LYS A 18 3.53 10.82 2.48
C LYS A 18 2.93 12.14 1.97
N LYS A 19 2.07 12.11 0.95
CA LYS A 19 1.52 13.34 0.34
C LYS A 19 0.12 13.66 0.88
N SER A 20 -0.02 14.83 1.50
CA SER A 20 -1.29 15.38 2.01
C SER A 20 -2.15 16.07 0.94
N ASN A 21 -2.21 15.54 -0.28
CA ASN A 21 -3.04 16.15 -1.32
C ASN A 21 -4.52 15.73 -1.13
N PRO A 22 -5.49 16.67 -1.03
CA PRO A 22 -6.90 16.36 -0.79
C PRO A 22 -7.58 15.46 -1.82
N ARG A 23 -6.97 15.27 -2.98
CA ARG A 23 -7.45 14.38 -4.05
C ARG A 23 -6.86 12.98 -3.98
N THR A 24 -6.14 12.67 -2.91
CA THR A 24 -5.49 11.38 -2.71
C THR A 24 -6.36 10.51 -1.83
N PHE A 25 -6.76 9.38 -2.39
CA PHE A 25 -7.42 8.30 -1.68
C PHE A 25 -6.54 7.08 -1.82
N VAL A 26 -6.27 6.40 -0.71
CA VAL A 26 -5.52 5.15 -0.70
C VAL A 26 -6.30 4.14 0.08
N THR A 27 -6.78 3.09 -0.60
CA THR A 27 -7.40 1.94 0.05
C THR A 27 -6.39 0.81 0.22
N ILE A 28 -6.64 -0.05 1.20
CA ILE A 28 -5.87 -1.26 1.44
C ILE A 28 -6.72 -2.51 1.19
N TYR A 29 -6.10 -3.52 0.60
CA TYR A 29 -6.60 -4.88 0.52
C TYR A 29 -5.51 -5.81 1.04
N HIS A 30 -5.91 -6.86 1.75
CA HIS A 30 -4.99 -7.82 2.34
C HIS A 30 -5.47 -9.22 2.00
N SER A 31 -4.59 -10.05 1.46
CA SER A 31 -4.81 -11.47 1.28
C SER A 31 -3.95 -12.22 2.29
N PRO A 32 -4.52 -12.69 3.42
CA PRO A 32 -3.78 -13.44 4.42
C PRO A 32 -3.15 -14.73 3.88
N GLU A 33 -3.86 -15.41 2.96
CA GLU A 33 -3.40 -16.65 2.33
C GLU A 33 -2.17 -16.43 1.44
N ALA A 34 -2.21 -15.40 0.60
CA ALA A 34 -1.09 -15.02 -0.28
C ALA A 34 0.01 -14.24 0.46
N LYS A 35 -0.23 -13.85 1.72
CA LYS A 35 0.62 -12.95 2.52
C LYS A 35 0.91 -11.66 1.77
N GLU A 36 -0.08 -11.12 1.08
CA GLU A 36 0.11 -9.97 0.19
C GLU A 36 -0.78 -8.81 0.63
N VAL A 37 -0.22 -7.61 0.61
CA VAL A 37 -0.98 -6.37 0.74
C VAL A 37 -0.98 -5.64 -0.59
N ILE A 38 -2.15 -5.11 -0.93
CA ILE A 38 -2.36 -4.26 -2.10
C ILE A 38 -2.83 -2.90 -1.61
N LEU A 39 -2.10 -1.85 -1.96
CA LEU A 39 -2.48 -0.47 -1.73
C LEU A 39 -2.91 0.15 -3.06
N VAL A 40 -4.16 0.60 -3.14
CA VAL A 40 -4.72 1.20 -4.34
C VAL A 40 -4.84 2.70 -4.13
N LYS A 41 -4.07 3.47 -4.90
CA LYS A 41 -4.23 4.91 -4.97
C LYS A 41 -5.27 5.26 -6.04
N SER A 42 -6.43 5.71 -5.62
CA SER A 42 -7.48 6.14 -6.54
C SER A 42 -7.34 7.62 -6.90
N THR A 43 -7.55 7.93 -8.18
CA THR A 43 -7.60 9.30 -8.69
C THR A 43 -8.71 9.43 -9.74
N ARG A 44 -9.10 10.67 -10.07
CA ARG A 44 -10.13 10.92 -11.10
C ARG A 44 -9.82 10.34 -12.48
N ARG A 45 -8.56 10.05 -12.80
CA ARG A 45 -8.15 9.61 -14.14
C ARG A 45 -7.86 8.13 -14.24
N LYS A 46 -7.38 7.55 -13.14
CA LYS A 46 -6.96 6.15 -13.05
C LYS A 46 -6.63 5.79 -11.63
N ASP A 47 -6.67 4.49 -11.40
CA ASP A 47 -6.25 3.89 -10.15
C ASP A 47 -4.89 3.22 -10.35
N VAL A 48 -4.03 3.34 -9.35
CA VAL A 48 -2.68 2.78 -9.37
C VAL A 48 -2.54 1.88 -8.15
N ALA A 49 -2.35 0.58 -8.40
CA ALA A 49 -2.14 -0.40 -7.36
C ALA A 49 -0.65 -0.63 -7.13
N PHE A 50 -0.30 -0.89 -5.87
CA PHE A 50 1.01 -1.35 -5.45
C PHE A 50 0.83 -2.57 -4.58
N SER A 51 1.58 -3.64 -4.83
CA SER A 51 1.56 -4.80 -3.95
C SER A 51 2.94 -5.23 -3.49
N PHE A 52 2.95 -5.86 -2.33
CA PHE A 52 4.15 -6.43 -1.74
C PHE A 52 3.79 -7.54 -0.76
N GLU A 53 4.71 -8.50 -0.65
CA GLU A 53 4.59 -9.60 0.30
C GLU A 53 4.92 -9.13 1.73
N LEU A 54 4.18 -9.69 2.68
CA LEU A 54 4.37 -9.56 4.10
C LEU A 54 5.18 -10.74 4.64
N ASN A 55 5.97 -10.46 5.68
CA ASN A 55 6.49 -11.54 6.51
C ASN A 55 5.36 -12.13 7.38
N MET A 56 5.61 -13.28 8.00
CA MET A 56 4.60 -14.00 8.80
C MET A 56 4.02 -13.16 9.94
N ILE A 57 4.84 -12.38 10.64
CA ILE A 57 4.40 -11.55 11.77
C ILE A 57 3.51 -10.41 11.27
N ALA A 58 3.92 -9.74 10.19
CA ALA A 58 3.15 -8.66 9.59
C ALA A 58 1.83 -9.14 9.00
N ASN A 59 1.81 -10.35 8.42
CA ASN A 59 0.59 -10.96 7.92
C ASN A 59 -0.44 -11.18 9.03
N ALA A 60 -0.04 -11.83 10.12
CA ALA A 60 -0.93 -12.07 11.26
C ALA A 60 -1.39 -10.76 11.91
N THR A 61 -0.52 -9.75 11.99
CA THR A 61 -0.88 -8.44 12.57
C THR A 61 -1.93 -7.71 11.72
N LEU A 62 -1.86 -7.82 10.40
CA LEU A 62 -2.77 -7.11 9.50
C LEU A 62 -4.10 -7.84 9.31
N GLU A 63 -4.13 -9.17 9.43
CA GLU A 63 -5.33 -10.00 9.29
C GLU A 63 -6.45 -9.57 10.25
N ASP A 64 -6.10 -9.22 11.49
CA ASP A 64 -7.09 -8.79 12.50
C ASP A 64 -7.41 -7.28 12.46
N MET A 65 -6.60 -6.49 11.76
CA MET A 65 -6.59 -5.02 11.88
C MET A 65 -7.06 -4.29 10.63
N VAL A 66 -7.19 -5.00 9.50
CA VAL A 66 -7.55 -4.41 8.20
C VAL A 66 -8.75 -5.13 7.64
N SER A 67 -9.79 -4.36 7.31
CA SER A 67 -10.88 -4.84 6.46
C SER A 67 -10.58 -4.52 4.99
N GLU A 68 -11.06 -5.37 4.08
CA GLU A 68 -10.89 -5.14 2.65
C GLU A 68 -11.52 -3.81 2.22
N GLY A 69 -10.73 -2.98 1.53
CA GLY A 69 -11.18 -1.69 1.03
C GLY A 69 -11.11 -0.56 2.04
N ASP A 70 -10.58 -0.79 3.24
CA ASP A 70 -10.38 0.28 4.23
C ASP A 70 -9.51 1.41 3.65
N PHE A 71 -9.86 2.66 3.98
CA PHE A 71 -9.04 3.80 3.61
C PHE A 71 -7.86 3.92 4.57
N ILE A 72 -6.64 3.87 4.03
CA ILE A 72 -5.43 4.29 4.74
C ILE A 72 -5.30 5.81 4.72
N ILE A 73 -5.60 6.41 3.57
CA ILE A 73 -5.65 7.85 3.36
C ILE A 73 -6.99 8.20 2.72
N TYR A 74 -7.74 9.12 3.32
CA TYR A 74 -8.98 9.64 2.79
C TYR A 74 -8.88 11.15 2.61
N ALA A 75 -9.09 11.62 1.38
CA ALA A 75 -8.98 13.04 1.03
C ALA A 75 -7.68 13.70 1.54
N GLY A 76 -6.55 13.01 1.38
CA GLY A 76 -5.22 13.49 1.80
C GLY A 76 -4.91 13.36 3.30
N GLU A 77 -5.88 12.99 4.13
CA GLU A 77 -5.71 12.77 5.56
C GLU A 77 -5.45 11.30 5.87
N ILE A 78 -4.55 11.02 6.81
CA ILE A 78 -4.31 9.67 7.31
C ILE A 78 -5.46 9.31 8.25
N VAL A 79 -6.20 8.24 7.94
CA VAL A 79 -7.39 7.87 8.70
C VAL A 79 -7.32 6.48 9.32
N HIS A 80 -6.33 5.66 8.94
CA HIS A 80 -6.19 4.30 9.46
C HIS A 80 -5.06 4.18 10.48
N PRO A 81 -5.29 3.52 11.63
CA PRO A 81 -4.27 3.36 12.68
C PRO A 81 -3.04 2.56 12.22
N MET A 82 -3.21 1.67 11.23
CA MET A 82 -2.11 0.87 10.69
C MET A 82 -1.17 1.62 9.75
N TYR A 83 -1.37 2.92 9.50
CA TYR A 83 -0.54 3.69 8.56
C TYR A 83 0.96 3.58 8.84
N ASP A 84 1.38 3.85 10.08
CA ASP A 84 2.80 3.83 10.45
C ASP A 84 3.38 2.41 10.36
N TYR A 85 2.60 1.40 10.77
CA TYR A 85 2.98 0.01 10.67
C TYR A 85 3.20 -0.43 9.20
N LEU A 86 2.31 -0.02 8.30
CA LEU A 86 2.45 -0.28 6.86
C LEU A 86 3.71 0.39 6.29
N LEU A 87 4.06 1.59 6.73
CA LEU A 87 5.30 2.24 6.31
C LEU A 87 6.53 1.43 6.71
N GLU A 88 6.56 0.85 7.91
CA GLU A 88 7.65 -0.03 8.35
C GLU A 88 7.71 -1.32 7.52
N CYS A 89 6.56 -1.93 7.22
CA CYS A 89 6.48 -3.09 6.32
C CYS A 89 7.06 -2.77 4.94
N ILE A 90 6.67 -1.63 4.36
CA ILE A 90 7.15 -1.19 3.04
C ILE A 90 8.67 -0.95 3.06
N LYS A 91 9.24 -0.41 4.14
CA LYS A 91 10.69 -0.18 4.27
C LYS A 91 11.49 -1.48 4.20
N VAL A 92 10.95 -2.61 4.66
CA VAL A 92 11.62 -3.92 4.60
C VAL A 92 11.19 -4.78 3.41
N ALA A 93 10.11 -4.42 2.72
CA ALA A 93 9.66 -5.11 1.51
C ALA A 93 10.75 -5.13 0.42
N LYS A 94 11.01 -6.34 -0.12
CA LYS A 94 12.03 -6.61 -1.14
C LYS A 94 11.50 -6.41 -2.55
N HIS A 95 10.26 -6.83 -2.79
CA HIS A 95 9.60 -6.79 -4.09
C HIS A 95 8.32 -5.97 -3.97
N ILE A 96 8.28 -4.85 -4.69
CA ILE A 96 7.08 -4.02 -4.81
C ILE A 96 6.67 -3.97 -6.27
N GLN A 97 5.51 -4.54 -6.55
CA GLN A 97 4.89 -4.50 -7.86
C GLN A 97 3.98 -3.28 -7.98
N LYS A 98 3.78 -2.82 -9.21
CA LYS A 98 2.89 -1.71 -9.53
C LYS A 98 2.20 -1.97 -10.86
N TRP A 99 0.90 -1.74 -10.90
CA TRP A 99 0.11 -1.78 -12.13
C TRP A 99 -0.98 -0.71 -12.12
N GLU A 100 -1.53 -0.43 -13.29
CA GLU A 100 -2.69 0.44 -13.46
C GLU A 100 -3.94 -0.43 -13.41
N VAL A 101 -4.94 0.02 -12.67
CA VAL A 101 -6.24 -0.66 -12.58
C VAL A 101 -7.16 0.04 -13.58
N ALA A 102 -7.72 -0.73 -14.53
CA ALA A 102 -8.75 -0.23 -15.41
C ALA A 102 -10.01 0.08 -14.57
N GLN A 103 -10.51 1.31 -14.68
CA GLN A 103 -11.74 1.74 -14.03
C GLN A 103 -12.97 1.27 -14.80
#